data_AF-A0A8J8CX45-F1
#
_entry.id   AF-A0A8J8CX45-F1
#
_cell.length_a   1.000
_cell.length_b   1.000
_cell.length_c   1.000
_cell.angle_alpha   90.00
_cell.angle_beta   90.00
_cell.angle_gamma   90.00
#
_symmetry.space_group_name_H-M   'P 1'
#
loop_
_entity.id
_entity.type
_entity.pdbx_description
1 polymer ?
#
loop_
_entity_poly.entity_id
_entity_poly.type
_entity_poly.pdbx_seq_one_letter_code
_entity_poly.pdbx_strand_id
1 'polypeptide(L)'
;MASLDALTRSEPVNAALSWLFASVVVLAAVESVFTAAYLWAGFAFLVAAVTAVPPLLSGDWTMVVPWPLPLVAAAAAAARAVGLYPEIAGYVAVAALALVAVVELDAFTSVEMSRRFAVAFAAMTTLAVQALWTVAQFASDVWLGTDFLTTQRELQVDIVAVTVVAVVMGAAFQWYFARFEHAGSHEHPTVTRSP
;
A
#
# COMPACT_ATOMS: atom_id res chain seq x y z
N MET A 1 -9.93 32.98 -11.76
CA MET A 1 -10.97 31.93 -11.94
C MET A 1 -10.38 30.67 -12.57
N ALA A 2 -9.27 30.12 -12.04
CA ALA A 2 -8.62 28.91 -12.57
C ALA A 2 -8.31 27.87 -11.47
N SER A 3 -8.87 28.03 -10.27
CA SER A 3 -8.52 27.24 -9.08
C SER A 3 -9.57 26.18 -8.70
N LEU A 4 -10.84 26.36 -9.08
CA LEU A 4 -11.89 25.38 -8.76
C LEU A 4 -11.90 24.17 -9.71
N ASP A 5 -11.57 24.38 -10.98
CA ASP A 5 -11.42 23.29 -11.96
C ASP A 5 -10.21 22.40 -11.70
N ALA A 6 -9.16 22.90 -11.06
CA ALA A 6 -7.98 22.10 -10.72
C ALA A 6 -8.24 21.19 -9.51
N LEU A 7 -9.02 21.67 -8.54
CA LEU A 7 -9.40 20.94 -7.32
C LEU A 7 -10.50 19.90 -7.58
N THR A 8 -11.55 20.29 -8.32
CA THR A 8 -12.64 19.38 -8.71
C THR A 8 -12.22 18.36 -9.77
N ARG A 9 -11.11 18.58 -10.49
CA ARG A 9 -10.53 17.60 -11.41
C ARG A 9 -9.48 16.71 -10.73
N SER A 10 -8.86 17.15 -9.64
CA SER A 10 -7.93 16.31 -8.87
C SER A 10 -8.62 15.18 -8.11
N GLU A 11 -9.83 15.38 -7.58
CA GLU A 11 -10.60 14.33 -6.91
C GLU A 11 -11.00 13.16 -7.83
N PRO A 12 -11.64 13.38 -9.01
CA PRO A 12 -12.01 12.30 -9.90
C PRO A 12 -10.81 11.66 -10.60
N VAL A 13 -9.73 12.40 -10.88
CA VAL A 13 -8.50 11.83 -11.46
C VAL A 13 -7.77 10.97 -10.44
N ASN A 14 -7.64 11.43 -9.19
CA ASN A 14 -7.07 10.61 -8.11
C ASN A 14 -7.90 9.35 -7.90
N ALA A 15 -9.23 9.47 -7.89
CA ALA A 15 -10.11 8.33 -7.76
C ALA A 15 -9.98 7.35 -8.93
N ALA A 16 -10.00 7.84 -10.17
CA ALA A 16 -9.84 7.02 -11.37
C ALA A 16 -8.50 6.29 -11.39
N LEU A 17 -7.40 6.96 -11.01
CA LEU A 17 -6.07 6.35 -10.92
C LEU A 17 -6.01 5.29 -9.81
N SER A 18 -6.54 5.57 -8.62
CA SER A 18 -6.58 4.59 -7.54
C SER A 18 -7.39 3.35 -7.91
N TRP A 19 -8.54 3.51 -8.58
CA TRP A 19 -9.32 2.38 -9.10
C TRP A 19 -8.63 1.64 -10.24
N LEU A 20 -7.94 2.34 -11.12
CA LEU A 20 -7.13 1.72 -12.17
C LEU A 20 -6.06 0.82 -11.55
N PHE A 21 -5.31 1.31 -10.56
CA PHE A 21 -4.28 0.53 -9.90
C PHE A 21 -4.84 -0.61 -9.04
N ALA A 22 -5.96 -0.40 -8.34
CA ALA A 22 -6.66 -1.47 -7.64
C ALA A 22 -7.09 -2.58 -8.63
N SER A 23 -7.56 -2.20 -9.82
CA SER A 23 -7.92 -3.15 -10.89
C SER A 23 -6.70 -3.95 -11.36
N VAL A 24 -5.52 -3.31 -11.46
CA VAL A 24 -4.26 -4.02 -11.78
C VAL A 24 -3.91 -5.04 -10.70
N VAL A 25 -4.11 -4.71 -9.41
CA VAL A 25 -3.89 -5.67 -8.31
C VAL A 25 -4.86 -6.84 -8.40
N VAL A 26 -6.13 -6.60 -8.73
CA VAL A 26 -7.13 -7.67 -8.94
C VAL A 26 -6.74 -8.55 -10.15
N LEU A 27 -6.27 -7.95 -11.25
CA LEU A 27 -5.79 -8.70 -12.40
C LEU A 27 -4.58 -9.57 -12.04
N ALA A 28 -3.64 -9.06 -11.24
CA ALA A 28 -2.52 -9.84 -10.73
C ALA A 28 -2.98 -10.99 -9.82
N ALA A 29 -4.02 -10.77 -8.99
CA ALA A 29 -4.61 -11.83 -8.19
C ALA A 29 -5.20 -12.96 -9.05
N VAL A 30 -5.93 -12.59 -10.11
CA VAL A 30 -6.52 -13.52 -11.07
C VAL A 30 -5.43 -14.28 -11.85
N GLU A 31 -4.39 -13.59 -12.30
CA GLU A 31 -3.23 -14.20 -12.95
C GLU A 31 -2.56 -15.24 -12.03
N SER A 32 -2.38 -14.90 -10.74
CA SER A 32 -1.79 -15.82 -9.76
C SER A 32 -2.63 -17.08 -9.53
N VAL A 33 -3.96 -17.02 -9.70
CA VAL A 33 -4.81 -18.23 -9.69
C VAL A 33 -4.50 -19.11 -10.91
N PHE A 34 -4.35 -18.51 -12.09
CA PHE A 34 -4.07 -19.24 -13.32
C PHE A 34 -2.66 -19.86 -13.34
N THR A 35 -1.70 -19.28 -12.65
CA THR A 35 -0.34 -19.82 -12.49
C THR A 35 -0.19 -20.76 -11.28
N ALA A 36 -1.31 -21.13 -10.64
CA ALA A 36 -1.35 -21.97 -9.43
C ALA A 36 -0.56 -21.42 -8.23
N ALA A 37 -0.28 -20.11 -8.22
CA ALA A 37 0.35 -19.40 -7.12
C ALA A 37 -0.71 -18.97 -6.08
N TYR A 38 -1.44 -19.93 -5.51
CA TYR A 38 -2.64 -19.68 -4.69
C TYR A 38 -2.38 -18.79 -3.47
N LEU A 39 -1.24 -18.96 -2.80
CA LEU A 39 -0.86 -18.14 -1.65
C LEU A 39 -0.76 -16.66 -2.08
N TRP A 40 -0.11 -16.40 -3.22
CA TRP A 40 0.04 -15.06 -3.80
C TRP A 40 -1.25 -14.48 -4.34
N ALA A 41 -2.12 -15.30 -4.91
CA ALA A 41 -3.47 -14.88 -5.27
C ALA A 41 -4.22 -14.36 -4.04
N GLY A 42 -4.20 -15.13 -2.93
CA GLY A 42 -4.80 -14.73 -1.66
C GLY A 42 -4.24 -13.41 -1.12
N PHE A 43 -2.92 -13.21 -1.21
CA PHE A 43 -2.28 -11.95 -0.84
C PHE A 43 -2.75 -10.77 -1.69
N ALA A 44 -2.77 -10.92 -3.02
CA ALA A 44 -3.23 -9.85 -3.90
C ALA A 44 -4.71 -9.52 -3.67
N PHE A 45 -5.56 -10.52 -3.39
CA PHE A 45 -6.94 -10.29 -2.96
C PHE A 45 -7.03 -9.53 -1.63
N LEU A 46 -6.16 -9.84 -0.65
CA LEU A 46 -6.09 -9.09 0.60
C LEU A 46 -5.74 -7.62 0.36
N VAL A 47 -4.76 -7.34 -0.51
CA VAL A 47 -4.39 -5.96 -0.89
C VAL A 47 -5.57 -5.23 -1.52
N ALA A 48 -6.24 -5.86 -2.47
CA ALA A 48 -7.43 -5.30 -3.11
C ALA A 48 -8.56 -5.06 -2.10
N ALA A 49 -8.78 -6.01 -1.19
CA ALA A 49 -9.81 -5.89 -0.16
C ALA A 49 -9.53 -4.73 0.80
N VAL A 50 -8.30 -4.60 1.31
CA VAL A 50 -7.89 -3.49 2.19
C VAL A 50 -8.10 -2.16 1.46
N THR A 51 -7.57 -2.01 0.25
CA THR A 51 -7.72 -0.78 -0.56
C THR A 51 -9.19 -0.41 -0.84
N ALA A 52 -10.08 -1.41 -0.86
CA ALA A 52 -11.50 -1.22 -1.08
C ALA A 52 -12.29 -0.94 0.22
N VAL A 53 -11.70 -1.04 1.41
CA VAL A 53 -12.40 -0.82 2.68
C VAL A 53 -13.03 0.58 2.76
N PRO A 54 -12.30 1.69 2.51
CA PRO A 54 -12.89 3.02 2.60
C PRO A 54 -14.06 3.27 1.63
N PRO A 55 -13.97 2.99 0.32
CA PRO A 55 -15.07 3.24 -0.61
C PRO A 55 -16.29 2.33 -0.32
N LEU A 56 -16.06 1.10 0.15
CA LEU A 56 -17.16 0.19 0.50
C LEU A 56 -17.91 0.63 1.76
N LEU A 57 -17.21 1.16 2.77
CA LEU A 57 -17.82 1.61 4.02
C LEU A 57 -18.47 2.99 3.91
N SER A 58 -17.86 3.90 3.15
CA SER A 58 -18.38 5.26 2.95
C SER A 58 -19.51 5.33 1.91
N GLY A 59 -19.58 4.37 0.99
CA GLY A 59 -20.46 4.41 -0.17
C GLY A 59 -20.07 5.48 -1.19
N ASP A 60 -18.94 6.17 -0.99
CA ASP A 60 -18.40 7.22 -1.85
C ASP A 60 -17.14 6.72 -2.55
N TRP A 61 -17.27 6.50 -3.87
CA TRP A 61 -16.22 5.94 -4.72
C TRP A 61 -15.03 6.88 -4.94
N THR A 62 -15.13 8.14 -4.49
CA THR A 62 -14.05 9.14 -4.56
C THR A 62 -13.19 9.20 -3.29
N MET A 63 -13.61 8.54 -2.20
CA MET A 63 -12.82 8.42 -0.97
C MET A 63 -11.74 7.35 -1.11
N VAL A 64 -10.67 7.68 -1.82
CA VAL A 64 -9.54 6.77 -2.07
C VAL A 64 -8.22 7.40 -1.69
N VAL A 65 -7.34 6.55 -1.15
CA VAL A 65 -5.96 6.86 -0.78
C VAL A 65 -5.24 7.54 -1.97
N PRO A 66 -4.30 8.49 -1.72
CA PRO A 66 -3.52 9.12 -2.78
C PRO A 66 -2.91 8.09 -3.73
N TRP A 67 -3.09 8.30 -5.03
CA TRP A 67 -2.70 7.37 -6.10
C TRP A 67 -1.27 6.79 -6.06
N PRO A 68 -0.23 7.44 -5.46
CA PRO A 68 1.11 6.84 -5.42
C PRO A 68 1.16 5.52 -4.62
N LEU A 69 0.34 5.37 -3.58
CA LEU A 69 0.31 4.14 -2.79
C LEU A 69 -0.26 2.94 -3.59
N PRO A 70 -1.47 3.01 -4.17
CA PRO A 70 -1.97 1.93 -5.00
C PRO A 70 -1.12 1.75 -6.26
N LEU A 71 -0.47 2.79 -6.80
CA LEU A 71 0.53 2.61 -7.87
C LEU A 71 1.68 1.71 -7.42
N VAL A 72 2.29 1.96 -6.26
CA VAL A 72 3.41 1.14 -5.77
C VAL A 72 2.96 -0.30 -5.54
N ALA A 73 1.77 -0.49 -4.95
CA ALA A 73 1.19 -1.83 -4.77
C ALA A 73 0.96 -2.54 -6.11
N ALA A 74 0.37 -1.85 -7.10
CA ALA A 74 0.14 -2.37 -8.44
C ALA A 74 1.43 -2.69 -9.19
N ALA A 75 2.43 -1.80 -9.11
CA ALA A 75 3.74 -1.99 -9.74
C ALA A 75 4.47 -3.19 -9.13
N ALA A 76 4.42 -3.35 -7.82
CA ALA A 76 5.00 -4.50 -7.12
C ALA A 76 4.29 -5.81 -7.51
N ALA A 77 2.95 -5.82 -7.53
CA ALA A 77 2.17 -6.98 -7.95
C ALA A 77 2.45 -7.36 -9.42
N ALA A 78 2.51 -6.37 -10.31
CA ALA A 78 2.82 -6.58 -11.73
C ALA A 78 4.25 -7.09 -11.93
N ALA A 79 5.25 -6.48 -11.28
CA ALA A 79 6.64 -6.91 -11.33
C ALA A 79 6.79 -8.37 -10.86
N ARG A 80 6.08 -8.73 -9.78
CA ARG A 80 6.04 -10.11 -9.30
C ARG A 80 5.43 -11.07 -10.32
N ALA A 81 4.26 -10.74 -10.87
CA ALA A 81 3.54 -11.59 -11.81
C ALA A 81 4.36 -11.90 -13.07
N VAL A 82 5.15 -10.93 -13.56
CA VAL A 82 6.04 -11.12 -14.72
C VAL A 82 7.41 -11.72 -14.36
N GLY A 83 7.65 -12.06 -13.08
CA GLY A 83 8.92 -12.65 -12.61
C GLY A 83 10.08 -11.66 -12.51
N LEU A 84 9.83 -10.35 -12.50
CA LEU A 84 10.86 -9.33 -12.35
C LEU A 84 11.19 -9.14 -10.86
N TYR A 85 12.28 -9.75 -10.40
CA TYR A 85 12.74 -9.73 -9.00
C TYR A 85 11.61 -10.09 -8.01
N PRO A 86 11.03 -11.31 -8.12
CA PRO A 86 9.78 -11.65 -7.44
C PRO A 86 9.86 -11.54 -5.91
N GLU A 87 11.00 -11.85 -5.29
CA GLU A 87 11.23 -11.68 -3.85
C GLU A 87 11.10 -10.20 -3.43
N ILE A 88 11.87 -9.33 -4.07
CA ILE A 88 11.87 -7.89 -3.79
C ILE A 88 10.49 -7.29 -4.07
N ALA A 89 9.86 -7.68 -5.18
CA ALA A 89 8.51 -7.26 -5.52
C ALA A 89 7.50 -7.70 -4.44
N GLY A 90 7.66 -8.89 -3.86
CA GLY A 90 6.90 -9.36 -2.70
C GLY A 90 7.08 -8.45 -1.48
N TYR A 91 8.32 -8.12 -1.12
CA TYR A 91 8.60 -7.24 0.02
C TYR A 91 8.01 -5.85 -0.17
N VAL A 92 8.10 -5.30 -1.38
CA VAL A 92 7.49 -4.00 -1.71
C VAL A 92 5.97 -4.09 -1.63
N ALA A 93 5.35 -5.17 -2.09
CA ALA A 93 3.91 -5.35 -2.01
C ALA A 93 3.43 -5.44 -0.54
N VAL A 94 4.17 -6.14 0.33
CA VAL A 94 3.90 -6.21 1.77
C VAL A 94 4.03 -4.83 2.43
N ALA A 95 5.08 -4.07 2.09
CA ALA A 95 5.27 -2.71 2.60
C ALA A 95 4.19 -1.74 2.10
N ALA A 96 3.77 -1.88 0.84
CA ALA A 96 2.70 -1.08 0.26
C ALA A 96 1.36 -1.36 0.95
N LEU A 97 1.03 -2.63 1.20
CA LEU A 97 -0.16 -3.03 1.97
C LEU A 97 -0.18 -2.37 3.35
N ALA A 98 0.94 -2.44 4.07
CA ALA A 98 1.06 -1.82 5.39
C ALA A 98 0.87 -0.30 5.32
N LEU A 99 1.49 0.38 4.35
CA LEU A 99 1.32 1.83 4.16
C LEU A 99 -0.12 2.20 3.83
N VAL A 100 -0.79 1.45 2.93
CA VAL A 100 -2.21 1.68 2.61
C VAL A 100 -3.05 1.55 3.87
N ALA A 101 -2.90 0.47 4.64
CA ALA A 101 -3.65 0.28 5.88
C ALA A 101 -3.41 1.41 6.89
N VAL A 102 -2.17 1.86 7.06
CA VAL A 102 -1.86 2.98 7.97
C VAL A 102 -2.47 4.30 7.50
N VAL A 103 -2.41 4.58 6.21
CA VAL A 103 -3.01 5.80 5.65
C VAL A 103 -4.52 5.77 5.76
N GLU A 104 -5.14 4.62 5.53
CA GLU A 104 -6.58 4.48 5.70
C GLU A 104 -7.00 4.68 7.15
N LEU A 105 -6.23 4.17 8.11
CA LEU A 105 -6.47 4.43 9.53
C LEU A 105 -6.37 5.92 9.86
N ASP A 106 -5.31 6.60 9.43
CA ASP A 106 -5.12 8.03 9.70
C ASP A 106 -6.15 8.92 8.98
N ALA A 107 -6.58 8.54 7.77
CA ALA A 107 -7.48 9.34 6.94
C ALA A 107 -8.97 9.10 7.21
N PHE A 108 -9.37 7.87 7.56
CA PHE A 108 -10.78 7.47 7.65
C PHE A 108 -11.23 7.07 9.05
N THR A 109 -10.35 7.15 10.04
CA THR A 109 -10.71 6.92 11.45
C THR A 109 -10.38 8.14 12.31
N SER A 110 -10.83 8.14 13.56
CA SER A 110 -10.52 9.22 14.52
C SER A 110 -9.11 9.14 15.10
N VAL A 111 -8.22 8.31 14.54
CA VAL A 111 -6.86 8.10 15.03
C VAL A 111 -5.94 9.16 14.41
N GLU A 112 -5.45 10.08 15.22
CA GLU A 112 -4.48 11.09 14.78
C GLU A 112 -3.05 10.55 14.93
N MET A 113 -2.32 10.40 13.82
CA MET A 113 -0.92 9.97 13.83
C MET A 113 0.04 11.10 13.46
N SER A 114 1.07 11.31 14.28
CA SER A 114 2.20 12.11 13.81
C SER A 114 2.88 11.41 12.63
N ARG A 115 3.41 12.18 11.68
CA ARG A 115 4.08 11.64 10.48
C ARG A 115 5.18 10.61 10.79
N ARG A 116 5.96 10.86 11.84
CA ARG A 116 7.02 9.93 12.29
C ARG A 116 6.44 8.65 12.86
N PHE A 117 5.34 8.77 13.60
CA PHE A 117 4.64 7.62 14.16
C PHE A 117 3.98 6.79 13.05
N ALA A 118 3.32 7.41 12.07
CA ALA A 118 2.73 6.70 10.92
C ALA A 118 3.78 5.87 10.16
N VAL A 119 4.95 6.46 9.89
CA VAL A 119 6.05 5.74 9.22
C VAL A 119 6.58 4.59 10.06
N ALA A 120 6.82 4.80 11.36
CA ALA A 120 7.27 3.74 12.26
C ALA A 120 6.22 2.62 12.39
N PHE A 121 4.95 3.00 12.49
CA PHE A 121 3.83 2.07 12.57
C PHE A 121 3.68 1.26 11.28
N ALA A 122 3.80 1.89 10.10
CA ALA A 122 3.81 1.17 8.83
C ALA A 122 4.98 0.20 8.71
N ALA A 123 6.19 0.58 9.17
CA ALA A 123 7.33 -0.32 9.19
C ALA A 123 7.10 -1.52 10.13
N MET A 124 6.58 -1.30 11.33
CA MET A 124 6.23 -2.38 12.26
C MET A 124 5.14 -3.29 11.69
N THR A 125 4.10 -2.72 11.08
CA THR A 125 3.03 -3.47 10.40
C THR A 125 3.60 -4.28 9.23
N THR A 126 4.53 -3.73 8.45
CA THR A 126 5.22 -4.46 7.36
C THR A 126 5.94 -5.69 7.90
N LEU A 127 6.71 -5.54 8.98
CA LEU A 127 7.43 -6.65 9.61
C LEU A 127 6.48 -7.68 10.22
N ALA A 128 5.37 -7.23 10.82
CA ALA A 128 4.35 -8.12 11.36
C ALA A 128 3.66 -8.93 10.25
N VAL A 129 3.28 -8.27 9.14
CA VAL A 129 2.71 -8.94 7.97
C VAL A 129 3.71 -9.90 7.36
N GLN A 130 4.99 -9.53 7.25
CA GLN A 130 6.03 -10.46 6.78
C GLN A 130 6.16 -11.68 7.69
N ALA A 131 6.16 -11.51 9.02
CA ALA A 131 6.24 -12.64 9.93
C ALA A 131 5.04 -13.59 9.77
N LEU A 132 3.82 -13.04 9.65
CA LEU A 132 2.62 -13.83 9.33
C LEU A 132 2.75 -14.52 7.97
N TRP A 133 3.31 -13.82 6.98
CA TRP A 133 3.54 -14.34 5.65
C TRP A 133 4.52 -15.52 5.65
N THR A 134 5.60 -15.44 6.42
CA THR A 134 6.52 -16.56 6.64
C THR A 134 5.82 -17.76 7.28
N VAL A 135 4.93 -17.54 8.26
CA VAL A 135 4.13 -18.62 8.85
C VAL A 135 3.18 -19.25 7.82
N ALA A 136 2.56 -18.44 6.96
CA ALA A 136 1.67 -18.92 5.90
C ALA A 136 2.43 -19.73 4.83
N GLN A 137 3.63 -19.29 4.45
CA GLN A 137 4.53 -20.04 3.57
C GLN A 137 4.93 -21.38 4.20
N PHE A 138 5.34 -21.38 5.47
CA PHE A 138 5.64 -22.61 6.19
C PHE A 138 4.45 -23.58 6.22
N ALA A 139 3.24 -23.07 6.51
CA ALA A 139 2.04 -23.88 6.47
C ALA A 139 1.76 -24.44 5.06
N SER A 140 1.95 -23.63 4.01
CA SER A 140 1.84 -24.07 2.63
C SER A 140 2.84 -25.19 2.30
N ASP A 141 4.09 -25.06 2.72
CA ASP A 141 5.11 -26.08 2.47
C ASP A 141 4.75 -27.41 3.15
N VAL A 142 4.21 -27.35 4.37
CA VAL A 142 3.77 -28.54 5.12
C VAL A 142 2.51 -29.19 4.54
N TRP A 143 1.49 -28.40 4.18
CA TRP A 143 0.16 -28.93 3.84
C TRP A 143 -0.10 -29.05 2.34
N LEU A 144 0.54 -28.22 1.53
CA LEU A 144 0.35 -28.15 0.07
C LEU A 144 1.58 -28.63 -0.71
N GLY A 145 2.69 -28.94 -0.02
CA GLY A 145 3.92 -29.43 -0.65
C GLY A 145 4.61 -28.38 -1.53
N THR A 146 4.48 -27.09 -1.17
CA THR A 146 5.23 -26.01 -1.81
C THR A 146 6.67 -25.97 -1.29
N ASP A 147 7.53 -25.25 -2.02
CA ASP A 147 8.94 -25.07 -1.67
C ASP A 147 9.26 -23.58 -1.46
N PHE A 148 8.45 -22.87 -0.65
CA PHE A 148 8.67 -21.45 -0.40
C PHE A 148 9.86 -21.21 0.53
N LEU A 149 10.03 -22.02 1.57
CA LEU A 149 11.10 -21.87 2.56
C LEU A 149 12.07 -23.05 2.46
N THR A 150 13.13 -22.88 1.68
CA THR A 150 14.08 -23.98 1.46
C THR A 150 15.17 -24.06 2.53
N THR A 151 15.61 -22.90 3.05
CA THR A 151 16.68 -22.84 4.06
C THR A 151 16.44 -21.79 5.14
N GLN A 152 17.01 -22.03 6.33
CA GLN A 152 16.99 -21.04 7.42
C GLN A 152 17.70 -19.73 7.01
N ARG A 153 18.77 -19.82 6.21
CA ARG A 153 19.55 -18.65 5.77
C ARG A 153 18.73 -17.76 4.84
N GLU A 154 17.98 -18.35 3.93
CA GLU A 154 17.08 -17.62 3.02
C GLU A 154 16.05 -16.82 3.81
N LEU A 155 15.35 -17.47 4.75
CA LEU A 155 14.39 -16.80 5.65
C LEU A 155 15.03 -15.64 6.43
N GLN A 156 16.24 -15.82 6.96
CA GLN A 156 16.97 -14.74 7.66
C GLN A 156 17.28 -13.56 6.73
N VAL A 157 17.69 -13.84 5.49
CA VAL A 157 17.93 -12.81 4.47
C VAL A 157 16.65 -12.10 4.09
N ASP A 158 15.52 -12.81 3.97
CA ASP A 158 14.22 -12.23 3.65
C ASP A 158 13.75 -11.24 4.72
N ILE A 159 13.93 -11.59 6.00
CA ILE A 159 13.59 -10.70 7.11
C ILE A 159 14.45 -9.43 7.08
N VAL A 160 15.74 -9.56 6.78
CA VAL A 160 16.63 -8.38 6.63
C VAL A 160 16.22 -7.55 5.41
N ALA A 161 15.96 -8.20 4.28
CA ALA A 161 15.57 -7.54 3.04
C ALA A 161 14.24 -6.78 3.20
N VAL A 162 13.21 -7.39 3.78
CA VAL A 162 11.94 -6.70 4.05
C VAL A 162 12.12 -5.54 5.01
N THR A 163 13.05 -5.65 5.98
CA THR A 163 13.34 -4.56 6.93
C THR A 163 13.93 -3.36 6.19
N VAL A 164 14.88 -3.61 5.28
CA VAL A 164 15.46 -2.57 4.42
C VAL A 164 14.37 -1.95 3.54
N VAL A 165 13.52 -2.77 2.91
CA VAL A 165 12.41 -2.29 2.08
C VAL A 165 11.44 -1.43 2.89
N ALA A 166 11.04 -1.86 4.09
CA ALA A 166 10.15 -1.12 4.98
C ALA A 166 10.73 0.26 5.33
N VAL A 167 12.02 0.33 5.64
CA VAL A 167 12.71 1.60 5.93
C VAL A 167 12.76 2.50 4.70
N VAL A 168 13.14 1.96 3.54
CA VAL A 168 13.22 2.72 2.27
C VAL A 168 11.84 3.25 1.87
N MET A 169 10.82 2.40 1.91
CA MET A 169 9.43 2.76 1.60
C MET A 169 8.89 3.80 2.58
N GLY A 170 9.11 3.62 3.88
CA GLY A 170 8.73 4.58 4.91
C GLY A 170 9.40 5.94 4.73
N ALA A 171 10.69 5.96 4.37
CA ALA A 171 11.42 7.19 4.07
C ALA A 171 10.90 7.87 2.79
N ALA A 172 10.67 7.11 1.71
CA ALA A 172 10.09 7.62 0.47
C ALA A 172 8.70 8.21 0.70
N PHE A 173 7.88 7.55 1.51
CA PHE A 173 6.57 8.02 1.93
C PHE A 173 6.66 9.32 2.72
N GLN A 174 7.56 9.40 3.71
CA GLN A 174 7.77 10.62 4.48
C GLN A 174 8.18 11.80 3.58
N TRP A 175 9.09 11.53 2.63
CA TRP A 175 9.56 12.52 1.65
C TRP A 175 8.42 12.99 0.73
N TYR A 176 7.59 12.07 0.25
CA TYR A 176 6.42 12.40 -0.57
C TYR A 176 5.47 13.35 0.15
N PHE A 177 5.04 13.02 1.36
CA PHE A 177 4.16 13.89 2.14
C PHE A 177 4.84 15.24 2.46
N ALA A 178 6.15 15.26 2.68
CA ALA A 178 6.85 16.51 2.98
C ALA A 178 6.82 17.47 1.77
N ARG A 179 6.82 16.91 0.54
CA ARG A 179 6.90 17.69 -0.69
C ARG A 179 5.55 18.11 -1.26
N PHE A 180 4.51 17.29 -1.12
CA PHE A 180 3.24 17.49 -1.82
C PHE A 180 2.11 18.03 -0.94
N GLU A 181 2.20 17.91 0.39
CA GLU A 181 1.18 18.43 1.30
C GLU A 181 1.33 19.95 1.56
N HIS A 182 2.56 20.49 1.40
CA HIS A 182 2.80 21.94 1.45
C HIS A 182 2.28 22.71 0.22
N ALA A 183 1.77 22.02 -0.81
CA ALA A 183 1.18 22.68 -1.98
C ALA A 183 -0.30 23.08 -1.79
N GLY A 184 -0.92 22.72 -0.66
CA GLY A 184 -2.33 23.03 -0.34
C GLY A 184 -2.53 23.97 0.86
N SER A 185 -1.48 24.38 1.56
CA SER A 185 -1.60 25.19 2.78
C SER A 185 -1.25 26.67 2.53
N HIS A 186 -1.99 27.34 1.65
CA HIS A 186 -2.06 28.80 1.64
C HIS A 186 -3.47 29.27 1.28
N GLU A 187 -4.28 29.47 2.32
CA GLU A 187 -5.06 30.71 2.55
C GLU A 187 -5.74 30.57 3.91
N HIS A 188 -5.07 31.02 4.98
CA HIS A 188 -5.81 31.47 6.15
C HIS A 188 -6.49 32.77 5.74
N PRO A 189 -7.84 32.86 5.75
CA PRO A 189 -8.50 34.13 5.57
C PRO A 189 -8.03 35.03 6.71
N THR A 190 -7.29 36.09 6.38
CA THR A 190 -7.06 37.20 7.28
C THR A 190 -8.42 37.75 7.67
N VAL A 191 -8.91 37.37 8.85
CA VAL A 191 -10.08 37.97 9.48
C VAL A 191 -9.71 39.42 9.75
N THR A 192 -10.04 40.28 8.79
CA THR A 192 -10.07 41.73 8.98
C THR A 192 -11.24 42.02 9.91
N ARG A 193 -10.96 42.02 11.21
CA ARG A 193 -11.85 42.68 12.17
C ARG A 193 -11.64 44.18 12.05
N SER A 194 -12.69 44.87 11.62
CA SER A 194 -12.92 46.30 11.89
C SER A 194 -14.43 46.54 11.77
N PRO A 195 -15.01 47.51 12.48
CA PRO A 195 -14.41 48.53 13.34
C PRO A 195 -14.58 48.30 14.85
#